data_AF-A0A1Z9T6D8-F1
#
_entry.id   AF-A0A1Z9T6D8-F1
#
_cell.length_a   1.000
_cell.length_b   1.000
_cell.length_c   1.000
_cell.angle_alpha   90.00
_cell.angle_beta   90.00
_cell.angle_gamma   90.00
#
_symmetry.space_group_name_H-M   'P 1'
#
loop_
_entity.id
_entity.type
_entity.pdbx_description
1 polymer ?
#
loop_
_entity_poly.entity_id
_entity_poly.type
_entity_poly.pdbx_seq_one_letter_code
_entity_poly.pdbx_strand_id
1 'polypeptide(L)'
;MKLKGNKSLLLFLFFSPLILNYIYNFFLVDKYHTNIQTEKLVGYFLSFLFSIFLYQTGKKIKEYLNLNFNGTGVVVFLLSFYIFDKLFLILLNNIDSKYSFVFVGVCWITFLIYKNYKDFISLSFFLLITFFSQRLFSNFFTITENEFLTSDEKFFWYPVSKMIYETNLYDALISNPLPSYGLLIAHVHATLNRLISFSENFLYLPAYKNVFYFLTLYFIFELSINQKAKIISSFIFSLIVFTSDWFTYLFFNSLLAESISSYFFGVLFLEISKNKYKINNVALLSLSFLYFSKQFISVFSLAIGFYYLYKTKTKLNKYLFMLFGILIDISNSLFLSTSITWRMYIDSFQSDAMTGEGGINFGNIQNIIFQFLIDRSMTYFIFVIFVLFLYLWNKSGIYEKDAISIIILNTLMVFLLYVFVWTNVEYESSYRYLLNIFHIILIFYASTVNNFLNLRK
;
A
#
# COMPACT_ATOMS: atom_id res chain seq x y z
N MET A 1 10.53 36.72 -12.07
CA MET A 1 11.05 37.06 -10.73
C MET A 1 12.25 36.16 -10.41
N LYS A 2 13.49 36.67 -10.40
CA LYS A 2 14.69 35.88 -10.05
C LYS A 2 14.74 35.71 -8.53
N LEU A 3 14.09 34.66 -8.02
CA LEU A 3 14.17 34.30 -6.60
C LEU A 3 15.61 33.84 -6.30
N LYS A 4 16.42 34.80 -5.86
CA LYS A 4 17.84 34.62 -5.48
C LYS A 4 18.00 33.97 -4.09
N GLY A 5 16.92 33.43 -3.54
CA GLY A 5 16.84 32.85 -2.20
C GLY A 5 17.22 31.38 -2.13
N ASN A 6 17.48 30.91 -0.91
CA ASN A 6 17.71 29.49 -0.64
C ASN A 6 16.44 28.69 -1.00
N LYS A 7 16.46 27.93 -2.09
CA LYS A 7 15.26 27.22 -2.60
C LYS A 7 14.62 26.29 -1.58
N SER A 8 15.40 25.74 -0.64
CA SER A 8 14.83 24.95 0.46
C SER A 8 13.91 25.80 1.33
N LEU A 9 14.28 27.05 1.62
CA LEU A 9 13.45 27.99 2.37
C LEU A 9 12.17 28.33 1.59
N LEU A 10 12.25 28.42 0.27
CA LEU A 10 11.07 28.63 -0.56
C LEU A 10 10.12 27.43 -0.57
N LEU A 11 10.65 26.20 -0.58
CA LEU A 11 9.83 25.00 -0.38
C LEU A 11 9.18 25.01 1.01
N PHE A 12 9.92 25.32 2.07
CA PHE A 12 9.35 25.44 3.40
C PHE A 12 8.28 26.54 3.48
N LEU A 13 8.42 27.62 2.74
CA LEU A 13 7.41 28.67 2.64
C LEU A 13 6.15 28.16 1.94
N PHE A 14 6.28 27.39 0.84
CA PHE A 14 5.13 26.73 0.20
C PHE A 14 4.43 25.72 1.10
N PHE A 15 5.16 25.03 1.98
CA PHE A 15 4.56 24.09 2.93
C PHE A 15 4.27 24.70 4.31
N SER A 16 4.48 26.00 4.48
CA SER A 16 4.33 26.66 5.78
C SER A 16 2.93 26.56 6.38
N PRO A 17 1.82 26.59 5.61
CA PRO A 17 0.50 26.40 6.20
C PRO A 17 0.32 25.02 6.84
N LEU A 18 0.90 23.96 6.29
CA LEU A 18 0.87 22.63 6.92
C LEU A 18 1.72 22.58 8.19
N ILE A 19 2.89 23.22 8.17
CA ILE A 19 3.78 23.30 9.34
C ILE A 19 3.08 24.07 10.47
N LEU A 20 2.48 25.21 10.15
CA LEU A 20 1.75 26.03 11.12
C LEU A 20 0.52 25.29 11.64
N ASN A 21 -0.23 24.59 10.77
CA ASN A 21 -1.36 23.76 11.20
C ASN A 21 -0.91 22.63 12.14
N TYR A 22 0.21 21.98 11.85
CA TYR A 22 0.79 20.96 12.75
C TYR A 22 1.15 21.54 14.11
N ILE A 23 1.90 22.65 14.14
CA ILE A 23 2.30 23.32 15.39
C ILE A 23 1.05 23.75 16.19
N TYR A 24 0.06 24.34 15.51
CA TYR A 24 -1.19 24.74 16.14
C TYR A 24 -1.94 23.55 16.75
N ASN A 25 -2.07 22.45 16.00
CA ASN A 25 -2.73 21.23 16.49
C ASN A 25 -1.96 20.53 17.60
N PHE A 26 -0.63 20.70 17.67
CA PHE A 26 0.19 20.17 18.76
C PHE A 26 -0.14 20.84 20.11
N PHE A 27 -0.50 22.13 20.09
CA PHE A 27 -0.87 22.87 21.31
C PHE A 27 -2.36 22.77 21.66
N LEU A 28 -3.22 22.31 20.75
CA LEU A 28 -4.63 22.06 21.04
C LEU A 28 -4.81 20.67 21.66
N VAL A 29 -5.24 20.65 22.93
CA VAL A 29 -5.43 19.43 23.74
C VAL A 29 -6.46 18.46 23.14
N ASP A 30 -7.40 18.97 22.33
CA ASP A 30 -8.57 18.23 21.83
C ASP A 30 -8.36 17.45 20.53
N LYS A 31 -7.20 17.56 19.86
CA LYS A 31 -6.95 16.76 18.65
C LYS A 31 -6.35 15.40 18.99
N TYR A 32 -7.16 14.37 18.77
CA TYR A 32 -6.94 12.96 19.11
C TYR A 32 -5.60 12.37 18.61
N HIS A 33 -4.98 12.93 17.57
CA HIS A 33 -3.76 12.41 16.95
C HIS A 33 -2.46 13.13 17.37
N THR A 34 -2.53 14.36 17.86
CA THR A 34 -1.37 15.13 18.32
C THR A 34 -1.13 15.01 19.82
N ASN A 35 -2.15 14.61 20.59
CA ASN A 35 -1.99 14.35 22.01
C ASN A 35 -1.29 12.99 22.21
N ILE A 36 0.00 13.06 22.54
CA ILE A 36 0.91 11.93 22.69
C ILE A 36 0.54 11.15 23.96
N GLN A 37 -0.49 10.31 23.87
CA GLN A 37 -0.77 9.30 24.88
C GLN A 37 0.35 8.26 24.85
N THR A 38 0.80 7.82 26.02
CA THR A 38 1.90 6.86 26.19
C THR A 38 1.67 5.60 25.35
N GLU A 39 0.45 5.08 25.31
CA GLU A 39 0.07 3.90 24.51
C GLU A 39 0.35 4.07 23.02
N LYS A 40 0.03 5.25 22.45
CA LYS A 40 0.27 5.56 21.04
C LYS A 40 1.77 5.63 20.73
N LEU A 41 2.57 6.23 21.62
CA LEU A 41 4.03 6.25 21.46
C LEU A 41 4.61 4.84 21.43
N VAL A 42 4.19 3.98 22.35
CA VAL A 42 4.71 2.62 22.38
C VAL A 42 4.23 1.85 21.13
N GLY A 43 3.01 2.10 20.65
CA GLY A 43 2.53 1.64 19.34
C GLY A 43 3.47 2.00 18.18
N TYR A 44 3.80 3.28 18.04
CA TYR A 44 4.74 3.75 17.02
C TYR A 44 6.15 3.18 17.21
N PHE A 45 6.62 3.05 18.45
CA PHE A 45 7.94 2.46 18.75
C PHE A 45 8.01 0.98 18.34
N LEU A 46 6.98 0.19 18.65
CA LEU A 46 6.89 -1.21 18.22
C LEU A 46 6.82 -1.31 16.70
N SER A 47 6.01 -0.48 16.04
CA SER A 47 5.96 -0.39 14.58
C SER A 47 7.33 -0.07 13.99
N PHE A 48 8.07 0.85 14.61
CA PHE A 48 9.41 1.20 14.16
C PHE A 48 10.37 0.01 14.27
N LEU A 49 10.45 -0.66 15.42
CA LEU A 49 11.28 -1.85 15.59
C LEU A 49 10.90 -2.95 14.59
N PHE A 50 9.61 -3.17 14.37
CA PHE A 50 9.14 -4.16 13.42
C PHE A 50 9.44 -3.76 11.96
N SER A 51 9.39 -2.47 11.63
CA SER A 51 9.78 -1.98 10.31
C SER A 51 11.28 -2.20 10.04
N ILE A 52 12.13 -2.13 11.06
CA ILE A 52 13.56 -2.46 10.95
C ILE A 52 13.72 -3.94 10.60
N PHE A 53 13.01 -4.84 11.29
CA PHE A 53 13.03 -6.27 10.99
C PHE A 53 12.63 -6.55 9.53
N LEU A 54 11.51 -5.97 9.07
CA LEU A 54 11.06 -6.11 7.69
C LEU A 54 12.08 -5.54 6.71
N TYR A 55 12.64 -4.36 6.97
CA TYR A 55 13.65 -3.73 6.13
C TYR A 55 14.91 -4.60 5.99
N GLN A 56 15.42 -5.17 7.09
CA GLN A 56 16.58 -6.07 7.03
C GLN A 56 16.27 -7.34 6.23
N THR A 57 15.09 -7.92 6.43
CA THR A 57 14.62 -9.07 5.65
C THR A 57 14.57 -8.73 4.16
N GLY A 58 13.96 -7.59 3.82
CA GLY A 58 13.86 -7.12 2.44
C GLY A 58 15.22 -6.84 1.80
N LYS A 59 16.18 -6.30 2.55
CA LYS A 59 17.56 -6.09 2.08
C LYS A 59 18.22 -7.42 1.69
N LYS A 60 18.09 -8.46 2.51
CA LYS A 60 18.65 -9.79 2.21
C LYS A 60 17.98 -10.45 1.02
N ILE A 61 16.66 -10.39 0.94
CA ILE A 61 15.90 -10.92 -0.20
C ILE A 61 16.27 -10.21 -1.48
N LYS A 62 16.43 -8.89 -1.45
CA LYS A 62 16.92 -8.11 -2.60
C LYS A 62 18.27 -8.62 -3.07
N GLU A 63 19.24 -8.75 -2.16
CA GLU A 63 20.59 -9.25 -2.47
C GLU A 63 20.52 -10.64 -3.13
N TYR A 64 19.71 -11.55 -2.60
CA TYR A 64 19.64 -12.93 -3.10
C TYR A 64 18.79 -13.16 -4.35
N LEU A 65 17.77 -12.33 -4.59
CA LEU A 65 16.90 -12.42 -5.76
C LEU A 65 17.27 -11.41 -6.86
N ASN A 66 18.37 -10.68 -6.71
CA ASN A 66 18.83 -9.64 -7.62
C ASN A 66 17.73 -8.61 -7.92
N LEU A 67 17.07 -8.10 -6.87
CA LEU A 67 16.10 -7.02 -6.97
C LEU A 67 16.81 -5.66 -6.91
N ASN A 68 16.19 -4.61 -7.42
CA ASN A 68 16.79 -3.28 -7.42
C ASN A 68 16.62 -2.56 -6.07
N PHE A 69 15.51 -2.83 -5.35
CA PHE A 69 15.12 -2.09 -4.15
C PHE A 69 14.87 -3.03 -2.96
N ASN A 70 15.19 -2.57 -1.75
CA ASN A 70 14.99 -3.31 -0.52
C ASN A 70 13.49 -3.41 -0.24
N GLY A 71 12.73 -2.35 -0.53
CA GLY A 71 11.27 -2.36 -0.49
C GLY A 71 10.67 -3.48 -1.32
N THR A 72 11.21 -3.75 -2.52
CA THR A 72 10.78 -4.89 -3.35
C THR A 72 10.98 -6.21 -2.62
N GLY A 73 12.11 -6.37 -1.93
CA GLY A 73 12.36 -7.54 -1.09
C GLY A 73 11.35 -7.68 0.05
N VAL A 74 10.93 -6.59 0.69
CA VAL A 74 9.86 -6.59 1.70
C VAL A 74 8.53 -7.05 1.10
N VAL A 75 8.16 -6.51 -0.07
CA VAL A 75 6.92 -6.87 -0.76
C VAL A 75 6.93 -8.35 -1.15
N VAL A 76 8.04 -8.85 -1.72
CA VAL A 76 8.20 -10.26 -2.08
C VAL A 76 8.09 -11.17 -0.85
N PHE A 77 8.69 -10.78 0.27
CA PHE A 77 8.59 -11.51 1.54
C PHE A 77 7.14 -11.65 1.99
N LEU A 78 6.41 -10.53 2.11
CA LEU A 78 5.03 -10.53 2.60
C LEU A 78 4.09 -11.24 1.62
N LEU A 79 4.25 -11.01 0.32
CA LEU A 79 3.46 -11.69 -0.71
C LEU A 79 3.68 -13.20 -0.73
N SER A 80 4.86 -13.70 -0.37
CA SER A 80 5.16 -15.13 -0.45
C SER A 80 4.19 -16.00 0.38
N PHE A 81 3.73 -15.50 1.53
CA PHE A 81 2.75 -16.19 2.37
C PHE A 81 1.40 -16.32 1.66
N TYR A 82 0.91 -15.24 1.07
CA TYR A 82 -0.34 -15.25 0.31
C TYR A 82 -0.23 -16.09 -0.97
N ILE A 83 0.90 -15.97 -1.69
CA ILE A 83 1.17 -16.75 -2.90
C ILE A 83 1.13 -18.24 -2.58
N PHE A 84 1.76 -18.67 -1.48
CA PHE A 84 1.74 -20.06 -1.04
C PHE A 84 0.31 -20.54 -0.73
N ASP A 85 -0.42 -19.81 0.10
CA ASP A 85 -1.80 -20.18 0.47
C ASP A 85 -2.73 -20.24 -0.75
N LYS A 86 -2.58 -19.31 -1.70
CA LYS A 86 -3.38 -19.33 -2.93
C LYS A 86 -2.98 -20.45 -3.90
N LEU A 87 -1.69 -20.76 -4.02
CA LEU A 87 -1.22 -21.85 -4.88
C LEU A 87 -1.68 -23.21 -4.38
N PHE A 88 -1.62 -23.41 -3.06
CA PHE A 88 -1.95 -24.68 -2.42
C PHE A 88 -3.33 -24.67 -1.77
N LEU A 89 -4.21 -23.74 -2.17
CA LEU A 89 -5.53 -23.55 -1.56
C LEU A 89 -6.36 -24.85 -1.54
N ILE A 90 -6.26 -25.66 -2.60
CA ILE A 90 -6.95 -26.95 -2.72
C ILE A 90 -6.49 -27.93 -1.63
N LEU A 91 -5.20 -27.93 -1.29
CA LEU A 91 -4.64 -28.82 -0.27
C LEU A 91 -4.79 -28.25 1.15
N LEU A 92 -4.82 -26.93 1.27
CA LEU A 92 -4.83 -26.20 2.54
C LEU A 92 -6.25 -25.86 3.04
N ASN A 93 -7.30 -26.26 2.32
CA ASN A 93 -8.69 -25.87 2.63
C ASN A 93 -9.17 -26.28 4.03
N ASN A 94 -8.58 -27.30 4.63
CA ASN A 94 -8.89 -27.79 5.98
C ASN A 94 -7.71 -27.66 6.95
N ILE A 95 -6.69 -26.89 6.60
CA ILE A 95 -5.46 -26.73 7.39
C ILE A 95 -5.42 -25.30 7.95
N ASP A 96 -5.28 -25.18 9.27
CA ASP A 96 -5.10 -23.87 9.92
C ASP A 96 -3.94 -23.10 9.29
N SER A 97 -4.13 -21.80 9.05
CA SER A 97 -3.13 -20.89 8.46
C SER A 97 -1.85 -20.79 9.28
N LYS A 98 -1.85 -21.22 10.55
CA LYS A 98 -0.64 -21.27 11.37
C LYS A 98 0.39 -22.23 10.78
N TYR A 99 -0.07 -23.34 10.20
CA TYR A 99 0.83 -24.35 9.63
C TYR A 99 1.40 -23.88 8.30
N SER A 100 0.59 -23.26 7.44
CA SER A 100 1.10 -22.69 6.19
C SER A 100 2.05 -21.53 6.45
N PHE A 101 1.74 -20.66 7.43
CA PHE A 101 2.64 -19.61 7.89
C PHE A 101 3.99 -20.17 8.36
N VAL A 102 3.99 -21.17 9.25
CA VAL A 102 5.22 -21.80 9.74
C VAL A 102 5.99 -22.43 8.60
N PHE A 103 5.32 -23.11 7.67
CA PHE A 103 5.96 -23.73 6.51
C PHE A 103 6.68 -22.69 5.64
N VAL A 104 6.01 -21.61 5.24
CA VAL A 104 6.62 -20.53 4.45
C VAL A 104 7.78 -19.87 5.23
N GLY A 105 7.62 -19.69 6.55
CA GLY A 105 8.68 -19.21 7.42
C GLY A 105 9.92 -20.12 7.41
N VAL A 106 9.73 -21.44 7.50
CA VAL A 106 10.81 -22.43 7.41
C VAL A 106 11.46 -22.41 6.02
N CYS A 107 10.69 -22.25 4.95
CA CYS A 107 11.24 -22.09 3.60
C CYS A 107 12.14 -20.85 3.49
N TRP A 108 11.76 -19.72 4.09
CA TRP A 108 12.61 -18.54 4.13
C TRP A 108 13.86 -18.73 4.98
N ILE A 109 13.72 -19.34 6.15
CA ILE A 109 14.87 -19.63 7.04
C ILE A 109 15.87 -20.55 6.34
N THR A 110 15.41 -21.63 5.72
CA THR A 110 16.26 -22.58 5.00
C THR A 110 16.93 -21.91 3.79
N PHE A 111 16.20 -21.07 3.04
CA PHE A 111 16.76 -20.27 1.95
C PHE A 111 17.85 -19.31 2.43
N LEU A 112 17.64 -18.61 3.55
CA LEU A 112 18.61 -17.69 4.12
C LEU A 112 19.85 -18.41 4.66
N ILE A 113 19.69 -19.53 5.36
CA ILE A 113 20.81 -20.35 5.84
C ILE A 113 21.65 -20.87 4.68
N TYR A 114 20.98 -21.38 3.63
CA TYR A 114 21.65 -21.87 2.42
C TYR A 114 22.49 -20.77 1.74
N LYS A 115 22.02 -19.52 1.77
CA LYS A 115 22.77 -18.39 1.21
C LYS A 115 23.88 -17.89 2.12
N ASN A 116 23.58 -17.64 3.40
CA ASN A 116 24.53 -17.20 4.42
C ASN A 116 23.94 -17.33 5.83
N TYR A 117 24.44 -18.27 6.64
CA TYR A 117 23.96 -18.50 8.01
C TYR A 117 24.05 -17.26 8.93
N LYS A 118 25.01 -16.34 8.71
CA LYS A 118 25.16 -15.13 9.54
C LYS A 118 23.95 -14.20 9.39
N ASP A 119 23.35 -14.18 8.20
CA ASP A 119 22.18 -13.36 7.94
C ASP A 119 20.96 -13.87 8.72
N PHE A 120 20.80 -15.20 8.82
CA PHE A 120 19.78 -15.82 9.67
C PHE A 120 19.92 -15.41 11.14
N ILE A 121 21.14 -15.42 11.69
CA ILE A 121 21.39 -15.00 13.08
C ILE A 121 20.94 -13.55 13.29
N SER A 122 21.33 -12.65 12.37
CA SER A 122 20.97 -11.24 12.47
C SER A 122 19.45 -10.99 12.42
N LEU A 123 18.73 -11.69 11.54
CA LEU A 123 17.28 -11.55 11.39
C LEU A 123 16.52 -12.15 12.57
N SER A 124 16.98 -13.31 13.05
CA SER A 124 16.41 -13.96 14.24
C SER A 124 16.53 -13.08 15.48
N PHE A 125 17.65 -12.37 15.62
CA PHE A 125 17.85 -11.41 16.70
C PHE A 125 16.84 -10.25 16.63
N PHE A 126 16.60 -9.67 15.44
CA PHE A 126 15.59 -8.62 15.29
C PHE A 126 14.17 -9.13 15.57
N LEU A 127 13.83 -10.34 15.12
CA LEU A 127 12.53 -10.95 15.39
C LEU A 127 12.33 -11.22 16.89
N LEU A 128 13.37 -11.68 17.58
CA LEU A 128 13.34 -11.89 19.03
C LEU A 128 13.16 -10.58 19.79
N ILE A 129 13.83 -9.49 19.37
CA ILE A 129 13.63 -8.17 19.96
C ILE A 129 12.19 -7.70 19.75
N THR A 130 11.63 -7.85 18.54
CA THR A 130 10.24 -7.45 18.28
C THR A 130 9.24 -8.28 19.09
N PHE A 131 9.47 -9.59 19.21
CA PHE A 131 8.63 -10.47 20.01
C PHE A 131 8.72 -10.14 21.51
N PHE A 132 9.93 -9.96 22.04
CA PHE A 132 10.13 -9.64 23.44
C PHE A 132 9.57 -8.27 23.79
N SER A 133 9.82 -7.26 22.94
CA SER A 133 9.23 -5.93 23.13
C SER A 133 7.71 -6.00 23.12
N GLN A 134 7.09 -6.71 22.17
CA GLN A 134 5.65 -6.89 22.22
C GLN A 134 5.18 -7.56 23.51
N ARG A 135 5.84 -8.62 23.98
CA ARG A 135 5.43 -9.31 25.19
C ARG A 135 5.55 -8.44 26.44
N LEU A 136 6.57 -7.57 26.50
CA LEU A 136 6.69 -6.57 27.56
C LEU A 136 5.54 -5.57 27.53
N PHE A 137 5.11 -5.25 26.32
CA PHE A 137 4.21 -4.14 26.10
C PHE A 137 2.75 -4.59 25.98
N SER A 138 2.44 -5.86 25.71
CA SER A 138 1.10 -6.41 25.38
C SER A 138 -0.06 -5.97 26.28
N ASN A 139 0.22 -5.63 27.54
CA ASN A 139 -0.77 -5.12 28.50
C ASN A 139 -1.37 -3.75 28.13
N PHE A 140 -0.78 -3.00 27.19
CA PHE A 140 -1.21 -1.64 26.82
C PHE A 140 -1.82 -1.51 25.40
N PHE A 141 -2.15 -2.60 24.69
CA PHE A 141 -2.24 -2.55 23.19
C PHE A 141 -3.51 -3.04 22.52
N THR A 142 -4.41 -3.72 23.22
CA THR A 142 -5.62 -4.22 22.57
C THR A 142 -6.64 -3.09 22.46
N ILE A 143 -6.71 -2.49 21.27
CA ILE A 143 -7.77 -1.55 20.90
C ILE A 143 -9.09 -2.32 20.85
N THR A 144 -10.15 -1.70 21.36
CA THR A 144 -11.50 -2.27 21.34
C THR A 144 -12.20 -2.00 19.99
N GLU A 145 -13.10 -2.89 19.57
CA GLU A 145 -13.88 -2.74 18.32
C GLU A 145 -14.75 -1.47 18.27
N ASN A 146 -14.93 -0.79 19.41
CA ASN A 146 -15.67 0.48 19.51
C ASN A 146 -14.90 1.68 18.93
N GLU A 147 -13.62 1.51 18.57
CA GLU A 147 -12.77 2.59 18.06
C GLU A 147 -12.73 2.67 16.52
N PHE A 148 -13.48 1.82 15.81
CA PHE A 148 -13.54 1.87 14.33
C PHE A 148 -14.29 3.11 13.84
N LEU A 149 -13.67 3.86 12.92
CA LEU A 149 -14.30 5.05 12.31
C LEU A 149 -15.12 4.72 11.06
N THR A 150 -14.95 3.53 10.48
CA THR A 150 -15.64 3.13 9.24
C THR A 150 -16.29 1.76 9.35
N SER A 151 -17.43 1.62 8.67
CA SER A 151 -18.17 0.36 8.52
C SER A 151 -17.34 -0.71 7.80
N ASP A 152 -16.59 -0.34 6.76
CA ASP A 152 -15.69 -1.23 6.02
C ASP A 152 -14.69 -1.95 6.93
N GLU A 153 -14.05 -1.21 7.83
CA GLU A 153 -13.09 -1.80 8.76
C GLU A 153 -13.78 -2.82 9.68
N LYS A 154 -14.92 -2.42 10.26
CA LYS A 154 -15.67 -3.22 11.22
C LYS A 154 -16.26 -4.49 10.61
N PHE A 155 -16.91 -4.37 9.45
CA PHE A 155 -17.73 -5.44 8.89
C PHE A 155 -17.04 -6.26 7.80
N PHE A 156 -15.93 -5.77 7.24
CA PHE A 156 -15.21 -6.47 6.19
C PHE A 156 -13.75 -6.75 6.57
N TRP A 157 -12.93 -5.71 6.72
CA TRP A 157 -11.48 -5.91 6.87
C TRP A 157 -11.08 -6.64 8.15
N TYR A 158 -11.65 -6.27 9.28
CA TYR A 158 -11.40 -6.94 10.56
C TYR A 158 -11.84 -8.41 10.57
N PRO A 159 -13.12 -8.76 10.31
CA PRO A 159 -13.58 -10.14 10.40
C PRO A 159 -12.86 -11.05 9.40
N VAL A 160 -12.58 -10.57 8.18
CA VAL A 160 -11.87 -11.37 7.18
C VAL A 160 -10.40 -11.58 7.56
N SER A 161 -9.70 -10.55 8.05
CA SER A 161 -8.31 -10.71 8.52
C SER A 161 -8.22 -11.65 9.71
N LYS A 162 -9.17 -11.54 10.66
CA LYS A 162 -9.29 -12.42 11.81
C LYS A 162 -9.54 -13.86 11.40
N MET A 163 -10.46 -14.09 10.46
CA MET A 163 -10.77 -15.42 9.97
C MET A 163 -9.58 -16.07 9.26
N ILE A 164 -8.88 -15.35 8.38
CA ILE A 164 -7.65 -15.85 7.74
C ILE A 164 -6.62 -16.25 8.81
N TYR A 165 -6.48 -15.44 9.87
CA TYR A 165 -5.58 -15.71 10.97
C TYR A 165 -5.99 -16.95 11.77
N GLU A 166 -7.21 -17.00 12.29
CA GLU A 166 -7.64 -18.03 13.25
C GLU A 166 -7.99 -19.35 12.57
N THR A 167 -8.46 -19.30 11.31
CA THR A 167 -8.83 -20.47 10.50
C THR A 167 -7.89 -20.59 9.31
N ASN A 168 -8.33 -20.29 8.08
CA ASN A 168 -7.50 -20.29 6.89
C ASN A 168 -8.03 -19.37 5.78
N LEU A 169 -7.28 -19.27 4.67
CA LEU A 169 -7.65 -18.44 3.53
C LEU A 169 -8.90 -18.96 2.78
N TYR A 170 -9.12 -20.27 2.77
CA TYR A 170 -10.25 -20.88 2.07
C TYR A 170 -11.58 -20.56 2.75
N ASP A 171 -11.65 -20.73 4.08
CA ASP A 171 -12.81 -20.37 4.89
C ASP A 171 -13.16 -18.91 4.66
N ALA A 172 -12.14 -18.04 4.67
CA ALA A 172 -12.34 -16.62 4.44
C ALA A 172 -12.83 -16.24 3.03
N LEU A 173 -12.60 -17.07 2.01
CA LEU A 173 -13.13 -16.85 0.67
C LEU A 173 -14.62 -17.21 0.58
N ILE A 174 -15.05 -18.25 1.29
CA ILE A 174 -16.43 -18.77 1.23
C ILE A 174 -17.37 -17.92 2.07
N SER A 175 -16.93 -17.51 3.26
CA SER A 175 -17.72 -16.68 4.18
C SER A 175 -17.43 -15.19 4.04
N ASN A 176 -16.83 -14.78 2.92
CA ASN A 176 -16.51 -13.39 2.64
C ASN A 176 -17.81 -12.54 2.59
N PRO A 177 -17.93 -11.48 3.42
CA PRO A 177 -19.07 -10.56 3.36
C PRO A 177 -19.25 -9.88 2.00
N LEU A 178 -18.15 -9.70 1.26
CA LEU A 178 -18.12 -9.19 -0.10
C LEU A 178 -17.67 -10.31 -1.05
N PRO A 179 -18.60 -11.15 -1.57
CA PRO A 179 -18.24 -12.29 -2.39
C PRO A 179 -17.39 -11.86 -3.59
N SER A 180 -16.43 -12.69 -3.98
CA SER A 180 -15.41 -12.40 -5.01
C SER A 180 -14.44 -11.25 -4.74
N TYR A 181 -14.47 -10.58 -3.58
CA TYR A 181 -13.50 -9.52 -3.29
C TYR A 181 -12.09 -10.09 -3.07
N GLY A 182 -11.06 -9.38 -3.55
CA GLY A 182 -9.66 -9.77 -3.38
C GLY A 182 -9.18 -9.74 -1.91
N LEU A 183 -8.65 -10.87 -1.43
CA LEU A 183 -8.30 -11.04 -0.01
C LEU A 183 -6.81 -10.87 0.33
N LEU A 184 -5.97 -10.44 -0.63
CA LEU A 184 -4.54 -10.29 -0.40
C LEU A 184 -4.23 -9.38 0.80
N ILE A 185 -4.98 -8.30 0.95
CA ILE A 185 -4.66 -7.27 1.94
C ILE A 185 -5.02 -7.73 3.35
N ALA A 186 -6.17 -8.38 3.51
CA ALA A 186 -6.57 -9.03 4.76
C ALA A 186 -5.56 -10.12 5.16
N HIS A 187 -5.05 -10.87 4.19
CA HIS A 187 -4.01 -11.88 4.42
C HIS A 187 -2.68 -11.27 4.86
N VAL A 188 -2.26 -10.14 4.28
CA VAL A 188 -1.07 -9.40 4.73
C VAL A 188 -1.25 -8.93 6.18
N HIS A 189 -2.43 -8.43 6.56
CA HIS A 189 -2.70 -8.07 7.96
C HIS A 189 -2.61 -9.27 8.90
N ALA A 190 -3.19 -10.42 8.53
CA ALA A 190 -3.06 -11.67 9.30
C ALA A 190 -1.59 -12.11 9.43
N THR A 191 -0.83 -12.04 8.35
CA THR A 191 0.60 -12.40 8.33
C THR A 191 1.44 -11.48 9.21
N LEU A 192 1.24 -10.17 9.12
CA LEU A 192 1.96 -9.20 9.97
C LEU A 192 1.57 -9.37 11.44
N ASN A 193 0.29 -9.63 11.73
CA ASN A 193 -0.15 -9.93 13.08
C ASN A 193 0.59 -11.15 13.63
N ARG A 194 0.72 -12.22 12.83
CA ARG A 194 1.38 -13.45 13.26
C ARG A 194 2.87 -13.28 13.47
N LEU A 195 3.55 -12.53 12.58
CA LEU A 195 4.96 -12.18 12.72
C LEU A 195 5.26 -11.36 13.97
N ILE A 196 4.32 -10.50 14.36
CA ILE A 196 4.44 -9.68 15.57
C ILE A 196 4.08 -10.55 16.78
N SER A 197 2.82 -10.98 16.89
CA SER A 197 2.23 -11.53 18.12
C SER A 197 2.54 -12.98 18.44
N PHE A 198 2.65 -13.86 17.43
CA PHE A 198 2.64 -15.31 17.62
C PHE A 198 1.54 -15.82 18.57
N SER A 199 0.42 -15.10 18.64
CA SER A 199 -0.69 -15.42 19.54
C SER A 199 -1.68 -16.41 18.90
N GLU A 200 -2.47 -17.11 19.71
CA GLU A 200 -3.47 -18.06 19.17
C GLU A 200 -4.62 -17.34 18.46
N ASN A 201 -5.04 -16.18 18.99
CA ASN A 201 -6.16 -15.38 18.45
C ASN A 201 -5.67 -14.12 17.75
N PHE A 202 -6.46 -13.56 16.84
CA PHE A 202 -6.10 -12.32 16.18
C PHE A 202 -6.13 -11.14 17.16
N LEU A 203 -4.98 -10.50 17.39
CA LEU A 203 -4.89 -9.31 18.25
C LEU A 203 -4.94 -8.02 17.42
N TYR A 204 -5.92 -7.16 17.63
CA TYR A 204 -5.99 -5.89 16.91
C TYR A 204 -5.00 -4.87 17.52
N LEU A 205 -3.79 -4.80 16.93
CA LEU A 205 -2.65 -4.04 17.45
C LEU A 205 -2.30 -2.85 16.54
N PRO A 206 -1.98 -1.66 17.10
CA PRO A 206 -1.44 -0.54 16.33
C PRO A 206 -0.16 -0.89 15.55
N ALA A 207 0.66 -1.78 16.12
CA ALA A 207 2.02 -2.03 15.66
C ALA A 207 2.12 -2.48 14.19
N TYR A 208 1.29 -3.43 13.74
CA TYR A 208 1.34 -3.91 12.36
C TYR A 208 0.68 -2.95 11.36
N LYS A 209 -0.21 -2.05 11.80
CA LYS A 209 -0.85 -1.07 10.91
C LYS A 209 0.12 0.07 10.60
N ASN A 210 0.71 0.62 11.65
CA ASN A 210 1.65 1.74 11.59
C ASN A 210 3.02 1.35 11.01
N VAL A 211 3.32 0.07 10.76
CA VAL A 211 4.56 -0.34 10.12
C VAL A 211 4.72 0.28 8.72
N PHE A 212 3.60 0.46 8.00
CA PHE A 212 3.61 1.02 6.65
C PHE A 212 4.02 2.49 6.64
N TYR A 213 3.78 3.25 7.71
CA TYR A 213 4.30 4.63 7.82
C TYR A 213 5.83 4.66 7.71
N PHE A 214 6.50 3.79 8.47
CA PHE A 214 7.96 3.70 8.44
C PHE A 214 8.47 3.10 7.13
N LEU A 215 7.79 2.11 6.56
CA LEU A 215 8.13 1.59 5.24
C LEU A 215 7.98 2.65 4.13
N THR A 216 6.97 3.52 4.19
CA THR A 216 6.83 4.65 3.27
C THR A 216 7.97 5.65 3.42
N LEU A 217 8.42 5.94 4.65
CA LEU A 217 9.63 6.75 4.86
C LEU A 217 10.85 6.08 4.22
N TYR A 218 11.08 4.79 4.46
CA TYR A 218 12.18 4.06 3.81
C TYR A 218 12.08 4.09 2.29
N PHE A 219 10.88 3.96 1.73
CA PHE A 219 10.62 4.04 0.30
C PHE A 219 11.05 5.38 -0.30
N ILE A 220 10.79 6.53 0.36
CA ILE A 220 11.32 7.84 -0.06
C ILE A 220 12.86 7.81 -0.14
N PHE A 221 13.50 7.16 0.83
CA PHE A 221 14.97 7.05 0.86
C PHE A 221 15.54 6.11 -0.20
N GLU A 222 14.74 5.23 -0.80
CA GLU A 222 15.16 4.37 -1.91
C GLU A 222 15.11 5.07 -3.27
N LEU A 223 14.38 6.18 -3.38
CA LEU A 223 14.29 6.95 -4.63
C LEU A 223 15.67 7.47 -5.06
N SER A 224 15.92 7.48 -6.37
CA SER A 224 17.16 7.97 -6.98
C SER A 224 17.20 9.51 -7.06
N ILE A 225 17.02 10.17 -5.92
CA ILE A 225 16.99 11.64 -5.77
C ILE A 225 18.03 12.10 -4.73
N ASN A 226 18.29 13.39 -4.66
CA ASN A 226 19.29 13.96 -3.75
C ASN A 226 18.90 13.80 -2.28
N GLN A 227 19.89 13.62 -1.40
CA GLN A 227 19.67 13.44 0.05
C GLN A 227 18.83 14.56 0.68
N LYS A 228 19.08 15.81 0.27
CA LYS A 228 18.28 16.96 0.72
C LYS A 228 16.81 16.83 0.34
N ALA A 229 16.52 16.35 -0.87
CA ALA A 229 15.15 16.11 -1.34
C ALA A 229 14.48 14.98 -0.55
N LYS A 230 15.21 13.90 -0.23
CA LYS A 230 14.71 12.79 0.61
C LYS A 230 14.27 13.28 1.99
N ILE A 231 15.13 14.05 2.66
CA ILE A 231 14.86 14.60 4.00
C ILE A 231 13.64 15.52 3.97
N ILE A 232 13.60 16.48 3.03
CA ILE A 232 12.48 17.42 2.89
C ILE A 232 11.17 16.67 2.59
N SER A 233 11.21 15.71 1.66
CA SER A 233 10.03 14.93 1.28
C SER A 233 9.52 14.07 2.44
N SER A 234 10.42 13.45 3.20
CA SER A 234 10.07 12.65 4.39
C SER A 234 9.45 13.51 5.48
N PHE A 235 10.01 14.70 5.71
CA PHE A 235 9.49 15.65 6.69
C PHE A 235 8.08 16.12 6.33
N ILE A 236 7.85 16.55 5.08
CA ILE A 236 6.53 17.01 4.63
C ILE A 236 5.52 15.86 4.61
N PHE A 237 5.92 14.65 4.18
CA PHE A 237 5.08 13.46 4.29
C PHE A 237 4.65 13.22 5.73
N SER A 238 5.59 13.27 6.68
CA SER A 238 5.30 13.09 8.10
C SER A 238 4.33 14.16 8.62
N LEU A 239 4.50 15.42 8.20
CA LEU A 239 3.58 16.50 8.56
C LEU A 239 2.16 16.23 8.08
N ILE A 240 1.97 15.72 6.86
CA ILE A 240 0.64 15.38 6.35
C ILE A 240 0.03 14.27 7.19
N VAL A 241 0.80 13.21 7.47
CA VAL A 241 0.35 12.13 8.36
C VAL A 241 -0.09 12.67 9.72
N PHE A 242 0.66 13.58 10.34
CA PHE A 242 0.28 14.10 11.65
C PHE A 242 -0.75 15.25 11.63
N THR A 243 -1.19 15.71 10.45
CA THR A 243 -2.17 16.82 10.33
C THR A 243 -3.48 16.44 9.65
N SER A 244 -3.55 15.25 9.06
CA SER A 244 -4.62 14.80 8.18
C SER A 244 -5.27 13.56 8.81
N ASP A 245 -6.25 13.77 9.68
CA ASP A 245 -6.86 12.69 10.47
C ASP A 245 -7.42 11.59 9.57
N TRP A 246 -8.15 11.98 8.52
CA TRP A 246 -8.74 11.05 7.56
C TRP A 246 -7.69 10.28 6.75
N PHE A 247 -6.70 10.97 6.17
CA PHE A 247 -5.60 10.34 5.46
C PHE A 247 -4.85 9.33 6.34
N THR A 248 -4.56 9.70 7.58
CA THR A 248 -3.82 8.85 8.53
C THR A 248 -4.62 7.67 9.00
N TYR A 249 -5.92 7.84 9.22
CA TYR A 249 -6.81 6.72 9.47
C TYR A 249 -6.81 5.75 8.29
N LEU A 250 -7.00 6.24 7.06
CA LEU A 250 -7.03 5.39 5.85
C LEU A 250 -5.71 4.65 5.59
N PHE A 251 -4.56 5.28 5.83
CA PHE A 251 -3.26 4.73 5.43
C PHE A 251 -2.44 4.09 6.55
N PHE A 252 -2.62 4.44 7.82
CA PHE A 252 -1.66 4.02 8.85
C PHE A 252 -2.32 3.51 10.14
N ASN A 253 -3.51 4.00 10.48
CA ASN A 253 -4.18 3.67 11.74
C ASN A 253 -5.34 2.68 11.62
N SER A 254 -5.68 2.16 10.43
CA SER A 254 -6.76 1.19 10.22
C SER A 254 -6.29 -0.09 9.50
N LEU A 255 -7.18 -1.09 9.44
CA LEU A 255 -7.07 -2.28 8.59
C LEU A 255 -7.53 -2.04 7.14
N LEU A 256 -7.78 -0.78 6.77
CA LEU A 256 -8.21 -0.47 5.43
C LEU A 256 -7.09 -0.73 4.42
N ALA A 257 -7.52 -1.03 3.20
CA ALA A 257 -6.66 -1.60 2.19
C ALA A 257 -5.68 -0.64 1.51
N GLU A 258 -5.92 0.67 1.64
CA GLU A 258 -5.24 1.73 0.90
C GLU A 258 -3.74 1.68 1.13
N SER A 259 -3.29 1.46 2.36
CA SER A 259 -1.89 1.46 2.74
C SER A 259 -1.06 0.38 2.05
N ILE A 260 -1.46 -0.88 2.25
CA ILE A 260 -0.77 -2.08 1.75
C ILE A 260 -0.82 -2.11 0.23
N SER A 261 -2.00 -1.90 -0.35
CA SER A 261 -2.17 -1.98 -1.81
C SER A 261 -1.38 -0.89 -2.53
N SER A 262 -1.45 0.35 -2.03
CA SER A 262 -0.70 1.47 -2.57
C SER A 262 0.82 1.24 -2.43
N TYR A 263 1.28 0.80 -1.26
CA TYR A 263 2.70 0.57 -1.01
C TYR A 263 3.25 -0.55 -1.90
N PHE A 264 2.57 -1.70 -1.96
CA PHE A 264 3.00 -2.83 -2.81
C PHE A 264 3.06 -2.42 -4.27
N PHE A 265 2.02 -1.72 -4.75
CA PHE A 265 1.97 -1.24 -6.12
C PHE A 265 3.06 -0.23 -6.44
N GLY A 266 3.27 0.78 -5.59
CA GLY A 266 4.29 1.81 -5.79
C GLY A 266 5.71 1.25 -5.81
N VAL A 267 6.02 0.32 -4.91
CA VAL A 267 7.32 -0.36 -4.85
C VAL A 267 7.56 -1.24 -6.08
N LEU A 268 6.58 -2.05 -6.47
CA LEU A 268 6.71 -2.92 -7.64
C LEU A 268 6.76 -2.12 -8.94
N PHE A 269 6.02 -1.02 -9.04
CA PHE A 269 6.13 -0.06 -10.14
C PHE A 269 7.54 0.52 -10.26
N LEU A 270 8.14 0.93 -9.13
CA LEU A 270 9.51 1.44 -9.10
C LEU A 270 10.51 0.36 -9.58
N GLU A 271 10.35 -0.88 -9.14
CA GLU A 271 11.18 -2.02 -9.53
C GLU A 271 11.15 -2.28 -11.04
N ILE A 272 9.96 -2.41 -11.63
CA ILE A 272 9.81 -2.74 -13.06
C ILE A 272 10.19 -1.56 -13.96
N SER A 273 9.99 -0.33 -13.51
CA SER A 273 10.29 0.86 -14.30
C SER A 273 11.81 1.09 -14.42
N LYS A 274 12.59 0.77 -13.38
CA LYS A 274 14.04 1.06 -13.33
C LYS A 274 14.85 0.35 -14.41
N ASN A 275 14.53 -0.90 -14.75
CA ASN A 275 15.30 -1.70 -15.71
C ASN A 275 14.61 -1.81 -17.07
N LYS A 276 14.93 -0.87 -17.97
CA LYS A 276 14.40 -0.82 -19.35
C LYS A 276 14.69 -2.06 -20.21
N TYR A 277 15.64 -2.92 -19.83
CA TYR A 277 16.08 -4.05 -20.65
C TYR A 277 15.86 -5.41 -20.01
N LYS A 278 15.66 -5.47 -18.68
CA LYS A 278 15.55 -6.74 -17.95
C LYS A 278 14.65 -6.60 -16.74
N ILE A 279 13.37 -6.89 -16.95
CA ILE A 279 12.38 -7.00 -15.87
C ILE A 279 12.62 -8.31 -15.12
N ASN A 280 12.71 -8.26 -13.78
CA ASN A 280 12.88 -9.42 -12.91
C ASN A 280 11.59 -10.26 -12.86
N ASN A 281 11.71 -11.59 -12.99
CA ASN A 281 10.55 -12.48 -13.01
C ASN A 281 9.82 -12.51 -11.67
N VAL A 282 10.53 -12.41 -10.54
CA VAL A 282 9.93 -12.37 -9.20
C VAL A 282 9.10 -11.10 -9.03
N ALA A 283 9.59 -9.96 -9.54
CA ALA A 283 8.84 -8.72 -9.52
C ALA A 283 7.57 -8.79 -10.38
N LEU A 284 7.64 -9.41 -11.57
CA LEU A 284 6.46 -9.64 -12.42
C LEU A 284 5.44 -10.57 -11.77
N LEU A 285 5.91 -11.67 -11.18
CA LEU A 285 5.06 -12.60 -10.43
C LEU A 285 4.36 -11.86 -9.27
N SER A 286 5.12 -11.06 -8.50
CA SER A 286 4.58 -10.27 -7.40
C SER A 286 3.52 -9.26 -7.89
N LEU A 287 3.78 -8.60 -9.02
CA LEU A 287 2.85 -7.66 -9.64
C LEU A 287 1.57 -8.36 -10.14
N SER A 288 1.68 -9.60 -10.62
CA SER A 288 0.55 -10.44 -11.01
C SER A 288 -0.38 -10.71 -9.83
N PHE A 289 0.16 -11.01 -8.64
CA PHE A 289 -0.64 -11.27 -7.44
C PHE A 289 -1.31 -10.03 -6.86
N LEU A 290 -0.93 -8.81 -7.26
CA LEU A 290 -1.74 -7.62 -6.95
C LEU A 290 -3.12 -7.65 -7.61
N TYR A 291 -3.38 -8.59 -8.52
CA TYR A 291 -4.73 -8.92 -8.98
C TYR A 291 -5.70 -9.14 -7.81
N PHE A 292 -5.25 -9.72 -6.71
CA PHE A 292 -6.08 -10.01 -5.54
C PHE A 292 -6.17 -8.88 -4.50
N SER A 293 -5.71 -7.66 -4.84
CA SER A 293 -5.66 -6.53 -3.90
C SER A 293 -6.97 -5.72 -3.87
N LYS A 294 -7.01 -4.54 -4.49
CA LYS A 294 -8.22 -3.74 -4.77
C LYS A 294 -8.45 -3.67 -6.28
N GLN A 295 -9.67 -3.36 -6.70
CA GLN A 295 -10.10 -3.32 -8.11
C GLN A 295 -9.23 -2.40 -8.97
N PHE A 296 -8.99 -1.16 -8.53
CA PHE A 296 -8.16 -0.23 -9.30
C PHE A 296 -6.71 -0.71 -9.38
N ILE A 297 -6.14 -1.14 -8.24
CA ILE A 297 -4.75 -1.62 -8.20
C ILE A 297 -4.57 -2.91 -9.02
N SER A 298 -5.56 -3.80 -9.05
CA SER A 298 -5.52 -5.02 -9.87
C SER A 298 -5.51 -4.68 -11.36
N VAL A 299 -6.34 -3.74 -11.82
CA VAL A 299 -6.34 -3.28 -13.20
C VAL A 299 -5.02 -2.58 -13.54
N PHE A 300 -4.55 -1.67 -12.67
CA PHE A 300 -3.30 -0.95 -12.88
C PHE A 300 -2.08 -1.87 -12.89
N SER A 301 -2.00 -2.84 -11.98
CA SER A 301 -0.87 -3.76 -11.90
C SER A 301 -0.74 -4.56 -13.20
N LEU A 302 -1.86 -5.09 -13.72
CA LEU A 302 -1.93 -5.79 -14.99
C LEU A 302 -1.56 -4.88 -16.16
N ALA A 303 -2.23 -3.73 -16.29
CA ALA A 303 -2.02 -2.79 -17.41
C ALA A 303 -0.57 -2.31 -17.49
N ILE A 304 0.03 -1.93 -16.36
CA ILE A 304 1.41 -1.46 -16.32
C ILE A 304 2.40 -2.60 -16.57
N GLY A 305 2.14 -3.79 -16.01
CA GLY A 305 2.96 -4.96 -16.28
C GLY A 305 3.01 -5.28 -17.77
N PHE A 306 1.86 -5.32 -18.45
CA PHE A 306 1.79 -5.52 -19.89
C PHE A 306 2.43 -4.37 -20.68
N TYR A 307 2.21 -3.11 -20.28
CA TYR A 307 2.85 -1.96 -20.90
C TYR A 307 4.38 -2.07 -20.89
N TYR A 308 4.99 -2.42 -19.76
CA TYR A 308 6.44 -2.59 -19.69
C TYR A 308 6.93 -3.84 -20.44
N LEU A 309 6.20 -4.96 -20.41
CA LEU A 309 6.55 -6.14 -21.21
C LEU A 309 6.54 -5.85 -22.72
N TYR A 310 5.53 -5.10 -23.18
CA TYR A 310 5.43 -4.63 -24.55
C TYR A 310 6.59 -3.69 -24.91
N LYS A 311 6.83 -2.67 -24.07
CA LYS A 311 7.89 -1.66 -24.26
C LYS A 311 9.29 -2.28 -24.29
N THR A 312 9.53 -3.31 -23.49
CA THR A 312 10.84 -3.99 -23.38
C THR A 312 11.03 -5.14 -24.37
N LYS A 313 10.04 -5.43 -25.23
CA LYS A 313 10.08 -6.52 -26.23
C LYS A 313 10.54 -7.86 -25.64
N THR A 314 10.00 -8.21 -24.48
CA THR A 314 10.42 -9.42 -23.76
C THR A 314 9.88 -10.71 -24.35
N LYS A 315 10.51 -11.83 -23.99
CA LYS A 315 10.07 -13.20 -24.32
C LYS A 315 8.65 -13.49 -23.82
N LEU A 316 7.93 -14.33 -24.56
CA LEU A 316 6.54 -14.72 -24.27
C LEU A 316 6.33 -15.29 -22.86
N ASN A 317 7.30 -16.03 -22.32
CA ASN A 317 7.21 -16.60 -20.97
C ASN A 317 7.02 -15.56 -19.86
N LYS A 318 7.44 -14.30 -20.07
CA LYS A 318 7.20 -13.22 -19.10
C LYS A 318 5.75 -12.78 -19.01
N TYR A 319 4.99 -12.92 -20.10
CA TYR A 319 3.54 -12.69 -20.09
C TYR A 319 2.83 -13.73 -19.23
N LEU A 320 3.31 -14.98 -19.21
CA LEU A 320 2.80 -16.02 -18.31
C LEU A 320 3.03 -15.68 -16.84
N PHE A 321 4.21 -15.17 -16.47
CA PHE A 321 4.45 -14.69 -15.11
C PHE A 321 3.49 -13.56 -14.72
N MET A 322 3.12 -12.69 -15.66
CA MET A 322 2.19 -11.59 -15.42
C MET A 322 0.73 -12.05 -15.27
N LEU A 323 0.35 -13.12 -15.97
CA LEU A 323 -1.00 -13.72 -15.89
C LEU A 323 -1.15 -14.74 -14.76
N PHE A 324 -0.07 -15.11 -14.09
CA PHE A 324 -0.04 -16.24 -13.17
C PHE A 324 -1.07 -16.15 -12.03
N GLY A 325 -1.24 -14.98 -11.41
CA GLY A 325 -2.25 -14.74 -10.39
C GLY A 325 -3.68 -15.00 -10.88
N ILE A 326 -4.02 -14.57 -12.10
CA ILE A 326 -5.33 -14.83 -12.72
C ILE A 326 -5.50 -16.32 -13.01
N LEU A 327 -4.47 -16.98 -13.55
CA LEU A 327 -4.51 -18.40 -13.85
C LEU A 327 -4.75 -19.25 -12.60
N ILE A 328 -4.11 -18.89 -11.48
CA ILE A 328 -4.36 -19.55 -10.18
C ILE A 328 -5.79 -19.32 -9.73
N ASP A 329 -6.32 -18.11 -9.88
CA ASP A 329 -7.69 -17.81 -9.45
C ASP A 329 -8.71 -18.63 -10.24
N ILE A 330 -8.55 -18.69 -11.56
CA ILE A 330 -9.38 -19.51 -12.44
C ILE A 330 -9.27 -20.98 -12.02
N SER A 331 -8.05 -21.49 -11.83
CA SER A 331 -7.83 -22.86 -11.37
C SER A 331 -8.56 -23.15 -10.06
N ASN A 332 -8.37 -22.32 -9.04
CA ASN A 332 -9.04 -22.48 -7.75
C ASN A 332 -10.57 -22.41 -7.88
N SER A 333 -11.10 -21.48 -8.68
CA SER A 333 -12.54 -21.37 -8.92
C SER A 333 -13.13 -22.63 -9.54
N LEU A 334 -12.39 -23.30 -10.45
CA LEU A 334 -12.83 -24.53 -11.11
C LEU A 334 -12.80 -25.73 -10.15
N PHE A 335 -11.76 -25.87 -9.32
CA PHE A 335 -11.63 -27.02 -8.43
C PHE A 335 -12.42 -26.90 -7.12
N LEU A 336 -12.56 -25.68 -6.59
CA LEU A 336 -13.18 -25.42 -5.29
C LEU A 336 -14.57 -24.79 -5.38
N SER A 337 -15.07 -24.55 -6.59
CA SER A 337 -16.36 -23.86 -6.83
C SER A 337 -16.45 -22.48 -6.18
N THR A 338 -15.31 -21.83 -5.89
CA THR A 338 -15.27 -20.46 -5.35
C THR A 338 -15.49 -19.45 -6.48
N SER A 339 -16.08 -18.29 -6.18
CA SER A 339 -16.21 -17.21 -7.16
C SER A 339 -14.84 -16.71 -7.63
N ILE A 340 -14.68 -16.50 -8.94
CA ILE A 340 -13.52 -15.78 -9.51
C ILE A 340 -13.48 -14.37 -8.91
N THR A 341 -12.30 -13.90 -8.57
CA THR A 341 -12.07 -12.58 -7.98
C THR A 341 -12.60 -11.48 -8.91
N TRP A 342 -13.27 -10.49 -8.32
CA TRP A 342 -13.94 -9.37 -8.99
C TRP A 342 -15.16 -9.71 -9.83
N ARG A 343 -15.62 -10.97 -9.83
CA ARG A 343 -16.83 -11.37 -10.56
C ARG A 343 -18.05 -10.54 -10.20
N MET A 344 -18.30 -10.28 -8.92
CA MET A 344 -19.41 -9.44 -8.46
C MET A 344 -19.39 -8.05 -9.09
N TYR A 345 -18.20 -7.44 -9.23
CA TYR A 345 -18.08 -6.13 -9.85
C TYR A 345 -18.35 -6.21 -11.35
N ILE A 346 -17.80 -7.22 -12.04
CA ILE A 346 -18.05 -7.45 -13.47
C ILE A 346 -19.56 -7.65 -13.72
N ASP A 347 -20.21 -8.43 -12.88
CA ASP A 347 -21.65 -8.70 -12.96
C ASP A 347 -22.47 -7.43 -12.64
N SER A 348 -22.03 -6.60 -11.68
CA SER A 348 -22.68 -5.31 -11.37
C SER A 348 -22.61 -4.29 -12.51
N PHE A 349 -21.51 -4.29 -13.28
CA PHE A 349 -21.44 -3.47 -14.50
C PHE A 349 -22.48 -3.89 -15.54
N GLN A 350 -22.92 -5.16 -15.54
CA GLN A 350 -23.97 -5.63 -16.43
C GLN A 350 -25.35 -5.23 -15.92
N SER A 351 -25.64 -5.35 -14.63
CA SER A 351 -26.96 -4.99 -14.07
C SER A 351 -27.25 -3.49 -14.15
N ASP A 352 -26.29 -2.66 -13.76
CA ASP A 352 -26.52 -1.22 -13.60
C ASP A 352 -26.46 -0.48 -14.94
N ALA A 353 -25.66 -0.97 -15.89
CA ALA A 353 -25.64 -0.45 -17.26
C ALA A 353 -26.87 -0.89 -18.09
N MET A 354 -27.47 -2.05 -17.77
CA MET A 354 -28.65 -2.58 -18.50
C MET A 354 -29.99 -2.06 -17.97
N THR A 355 -30.07 -1.64 -16.71
CA THR A 355 -31.34 -1.17 -16.10
C THR A 355 -31.72 0.26 -16.51
N GLY A 356 -30.83 1.04 -17.14
CA GLY A 356 -31.17 2.33 -17.74
C GLY A 356 -31.57 3.45 -16.77
N GLU A 357 -31.62 3.18 -15.46
CA GLU A 357 -31.94 4.17 -14.42
C GLU A 357 -30.74 5.07 -14.05
N GLY A 358 -29.52 4.66 -14.45
CA GLY A 358 -28.30 5.45 -14.31
C GLY A 358 -28.07 6.41 -15.48
N GLY A 359 -28.74 7.56 -15.48
CA GLY A 359 -28.40 8.64 -16.41
C GLY A 359 -26.99 9.19 -16.17
N ILE A 360 -26.30 9.66 -17.22
CA ILE A 360 -24.98 10.30 -17.12
C ILE A 360 -25.08 11.50 -16.18
N ASN A 361 -24.39 11.46 -15.03
CA ASN A 361 -24.43 12.54 -14.05
C ASN A 361 -23.08 13.26 -13.97
N PHE A 362 -22.89 14.27 -14.81
CA PHE A 362 -21.69 15.12 -14.78
C PHE A 362 -21.54 15.91 -13.47
N GLY A 363 -22.63 16.13 -12.72
CA GLY A 363 -22.59 16.75 -11.39
C GLY A 363 -21.71 15.95 -10.40
N ASN A 364 -21.55 14.65 -10.64
CA ASN A 364 -20.71 13.79 -9.82
C ASN A 364 -19.24 14.21 -9.84
N ILE A 365 -18.75 14.81 -10.93
CA ILE A 365 -17.38 15.35 -10.98
C ILE A 365 -17.20 16.45 -9.92
N GLN A 366 -18.16 17.37 -9.83
CA GLN A 366 -18.12 18.44 -8.85
C GLN A 366 -18.23 17.90 -7.42
N ASN A 367 -19.10 16.92 -7.18
CA ASN A 367 -19.26 16.29 -5.87
C ASN A 367 -17.98 15.55 -5.43
N ILE A 368 -17.31 14.85 -6.34
CA ILE A 368 -16.01 14.20 -6.06
C ILE A 368 -14.94 15.23 -5.70
N ILE A 369 -14.87 16.34 -6.44
CA ILE A 369 -13.94 17.43 -6.12
C ILE A 369 -14.24 18.00 -4.74
N PHE A 370 -15.51 18.30 -4.42
CA PHE A 370 -15.88 18.80 -3.10
C PHE A 370 -15.54 17.82 -1.99
N GLN A 371 -15.81 16.53 -2.18
CA GLN A 371 -15.43 15.49 -1.23
C GLN A 371 -13.92 15.48 -0.99
N PHE A 372 -13.13 15.64 -2.06
CA PHE A 372 -11.68 15.70 -1.95
C PHE A 372 -11.20 16.90 -1.12
N LEU A 373 -11.82 18.07 -1.32
CA LEU A 373 -11.50 19.32 -0.63
C LEU A 373 -11.80 19.31 0.88
N ILE A 374 -12.58 18.34 1.38
CA ILE A 374 -12.87 18.20 2.81
C ILE A 374 -11.58 17.96 3.60
N ASP A 375 -10.68 17.11 3.08
CA ASP A 375 -9.35 16.92 3.66
C ASP A 375 -8.41 18.04 3.22
N ARG A 376 -8.45 19.15 3.98
CA ARG A 376 -7.68 20.37 3.68
C ARG A 376 -6.17 20.12 3.66
N SER A 377 -5.66 19.26 4.53
CA SER A 377 -4.22 18.99 4.64
C SER A 377 -3.72 18.28 3.37
N MET A 378 -4.42 17.21 2.96
CA MET A 378 -4.06 16.47 1.74
C MET A 378 -4.33 17.27 0.46
N THR A 379 -5.43 18.02 0.42
CA THR A 379 -5.76 18.93 -0.69
C THR A 379 -4.67 19.96 -0.90
N TYR A 380 -4.23 20.62 0.18
CA TYR A 380 -3.19 21.63 0.10
C TYR A 380 -1.86 21.02 -0.37
N PHE A 381 -1.51 19.83 0.11
CA PHE A 381 -0.33 19.11 -0.35
C PHE A 381 -0.35 18.86 -1.87
N ILE A 382 -1.45 18.31 -2.41
CA ILE A 382 -1.59 18.08 -3.86
C ILE A 382 -1.57 19.39 -4.63
N PHE A 383 -2.21 20.44 -4.13
CA PHE A 383 -2.17 21.75 -4.76
C PHE A 383 -0.73 22.29 -4.88
N VAL A 384 0.06 22.22 -3.81
CA VAL A 384 1.47 22.65 -3.85
C VAL A 384 2.28 21.80 -4.83
N ILE A 385 2.07 20.47 -4.86
CA ILE A 385 2.70 19.59 -5.85
C ILE A 385 2.36 20.04 -7.27
N PHE A 386 1.09 20.29 -7.54
CA PHE A 386 0.60 20.69 -8.85
C PHE A 386 1.21 22.03 -9.30
N VAL A 387 1.27 23.03 -8.41
CA VAL A 387 1.92 24.32 -8.71
C VAL A 387 3.41 24.14 -9.00
N LEU A 388 4.13 23.37 -8.16
CA LEU A 388 5.55 23.08 -8.39
C LEU A 388 5.78 22.34 -9.71
N PHE A 389 4.87 21.44 -10.06
CA PHE A 389 4.93 20.70 -11.30
C PHE A 389 4.71 21.58 -12.53
N LEU A 390 3.70 22.44 -12.54
CA LEU A 390 3.47 23.39 -13.64
C LEU A 390 4.70 24.26 -13.89
N TYR A 391 5.38 24.69 -12.81
CA TYR A 391 6.63 25.43 -12.90
C TYR A 391 7.79 24.60 -13.49
N LEU A 392 7.75 23.27 -13.34
CA LEU A 392 8.81 22.33 -13.72
C LEU A 392 8.49 21.49 -14.96
N TRP A 393 7.36 21.73 -15.65
CA TRP A 393 6.83 20.85 -16.71
C TRP A 393 7.90 20.44 -17.74
N ASN A 394 8.70 21.40 -18.21
CA ASN A 394 9.74 21.15 -19.23
C ASN A 394 10.97 20.37 -18.73
N LYS A 395 11.06 20.09 -17.42
CA LYS A 395 12.22 19.47 -16.78
C LYS A 395 11.90 18.09 -16.17
N SER A 396 10.70 17.58 -16.36
CA SER A 396 10.31 16.24 -15.90
C SER A 396 11.03 15.15 -16.69
N GLY A 397 11.64 14.18 -16.00
CA GLY A 397 12.18 12.97 -16.62
C GLY A 397 11.10 11.98 -17.05
N ILE A 398 11.54 10.83 -17.58
CA ILE A 398 10.65 9.78 -18.10
C ILE A 398 9.81 9.14 -16.97
N TYR A 399 10.43 8.91 -15.80
CA TYR A 399 9.75 8.30 -14.65
C TYR A 399 8.62 9.16 -14.11
N GLU A 400 8.83 10.48 -14.07
CA GLU A 400 7.79 11.42 -13.66
C GLU A 400 6.62 11.42 -14.64
N LYS A 401 6.89 11.34 -15.94
CA LYS A 401 5.83 11.26 -16.96
C LYS A 401 5.02 9.98 -16.83
N ASP A 402 5.67 8.83 -16.62
CA ASP A 402 4.98 7.56 -16.39
C ASP A 402 4.10 7.66 -15.12
N ALA A 403 4.63 8.23 -14.02
CA ALA A 403 3.88 8.43 -12.77
C ALA A 403 2.68 9.37 -12.94
N ILE A 404 2.85 10.53 -13.60
CA ILE A 404 1.76 11.46 -13.90
C ILE A 404 0.68 10.78 -14.75
N SER A 405 1.08 9.99 -15.75
CA SER A 405 0.14 9.28 -16.61
C SER A 405 -0.74 8.33 -15.81
N ILE A 406 -0.16 7.62 -14.84
CA ILE A 406 -0.92 6.76 -13.92
C ILE A 406 -1.87 7.59 -13.04
N ILE A 407 -1.42 8.73 -12.51
CA ILE A 407 -2.25 9.62 -11.68
C ILE A 407 -3.46 10.15 -12.47
N ILE A 408 -3.23 10.62 -13.69
CA ILE A 408 -4.29 11.10 -14.58
C ILE A 408 -5.25 9.96 -14.92
N LEU A 409 -4.73 8.79 -15.30
CA LEU A 409 -5.56 7.65 -15.67
C LEU A 409 -6.41 7.17 -14.48
N ASN A 410 -5.87 7.15 -13.26
CA ASN A 410 -6.63 6.82 -12.06
C ASN A 410 -7.76 7.82 -11.81
N THR A 411 -7.45 9.12 -11.90
CA THR A 411 -8.43 10.19 -11.73
C THR A 411 -9.55 10.08 -12.76
N LEU A 412 -9.21 9.85 -14.04
CA LEU A 412 -10.17 9.65 -15.11
C LEU A 412 -11.03 8.40 -14.86
N MET A 413 -10.45 7.27 -14.46
CA MET A 413 -11.23 6.07 -14.18
C MET A 413 -12.19 6.26 -13.00
N VAL A 414 -11.80 7.00 -11.95
CA VAL A 414 -12.70 7.35 -10.85
C VAL A 414 -13.85 8.23 -11.34
N PHE A 415 -13.57 9.24 -12.16
CA PHE A 415 -14.63 10.06 -12.76
C PHE A 415 -15.55 9.23 -13.66
N LEU A 416 -15.01 8.35 -14.50
CA LEU A 416 -15.81 7.48 -15.35
C LEU A 416 -16.72 6.57 -14.51
N LEU A 417 -16.18 5.97 -13.44
CA LEU A 417 -16.95 5.12 -12.54
C LEU A 417 -18.15 5.91 -11.95
N TYR A 418 -17.91 7.07 -11.36
CA TYR A 418 -18.98 7.83 -10.72
C TYR A 418 -19.93 8.53 -11.70
N VAL A 419 -19.48 8.89 -12.90
CA VAL A 419 -20.34 9.58 -13.90
C VAL A 419 -21.22 8.59 -14.67
N PHE A 420 -20.72 7.38 -14.95
CA PHE A 420 -21.41 6.43 -15.82
C PHE A 420 -21.96 5.20 -15.11
N VAL A 421 -21.44 4.85 -13.94
CA VAL A 421 -21.74 3.55 -13.28
C VAL A 421 -22.38 3.78 -11.92
N TRP A 422 -21.77 4.61 -11.08
CA TRP A 422 -22.21 4.90 -9.71
C TRP A 422 -22.84 6.29 -9.61
N THR A 423 -23.93 6.49 -10.34
CA THR A 423 -24.54 7.81 -10.52
C THR A 423 -25.24 8.34 -9.26
N ASN A 424 -25.72 7.43 -8.40
CA ASN A 424 -26.49 7.72 -7.17
C ASN A 424 -25.86 7.11 -5.90
N VAL A 425 -24.53 7.04 -5.82
CA VAL A 425 -23.81 6.42 -4.69
C VAL A 425 -23.07 7.48 -3.87
N GLU A 426 -22.83 7.17 -2.59
CA GLU A 426 -22.03 8.00 -1.69
C GLU A 426 -20.64 8.34 -2.26
N TYR A 427 -20.31 9.63 -2.22
CA TYR A 427 -19.07 10.16 -2.78
C TYR A 427 -17.86 9.97 -1.86
N GLU A 428 -18.04 9.60 -0.59
CA GLU A 428 -16.95 9.48 0.39
C GLU A 428 -15.85 8.52 -0.07
N SER A 429 -16.24 7.43 -0.74
CA SER A 429 -15.32 6.44 -1.29
C SER A 429 -14.47 6.97 -2.45
N SER A 430 -14.90 8.05 -3.11
CA SER A 430 -14.17 8.65 -4.23
C SER A 430 -12.79 9.18 -3.81
N TYR A 431 -12.68 9.75 -2.60
CA TYR A 431 -11.40 10.13 -1.99
C TYR A 431 -10.43 8.94 -1.89
N ARG A 432 -10.93 7.80 -1.42
CA ARG A 432 -10.13 6.58 -1.24
C ARG A 432 -9.63 6.04 -2.57
N TYR A 433 -10.45 6.06 -3.62
CA TYR A 433 -10.03 5.60 -4.94
C TYR A 433 -9.02 6.54 -5.61
N LEU A 434 -9.17 7.86 -5.44
CA LEU A 434 -8.19 8.83 -5.92
C LEU A 434 -6.82 8.63 -5.25
N LEU A 435 -6.81 8.37 -3.94
CA LEU A 435 -5.57 8.15 -3.19
C LEU A 435 -5.05 6.72 -3.20
N ASN A 436 -5.75 5.75 -3.79
CA ASN A 436 -5.31 4.35 -3.79
C ASN A 436 -3.91 4.16 -4.41
N ILE A 437 -3.49 5.06 -5.29
CA ILE A 437 -2.15 5.13 -5.90
C ILE A 437 -1.20 6.12 -5.19
N PHE A 438 -1.44 6.44 -3.91
CA PHE A 438 -0.67 7.42 -3.13
C PHE A 438 0.84 7.27 -3.24
N HIS A 439 1.38 6.05 -3.23
CA HIS A 439 2.83 5.86 -3.35
C HIS A 439 3.38 6.28 -4.73
N ILE A 440 2.56 6.25 -5.79
CA ILE A 440 2.90 6.85 -7.10
C ILE A 440 2.90 8.39 -7.02
N ILE A 441 1.90 8.97 -6.34
CA ILE A 441 1.85 10.41 -6.06
C ILE A 441 3.11 10.84 -5.28
N LEU A 442 3.56 10.02 -4.35
CA LEU A 442 4.74 10.26 -3.53
C LEU A 442 6.06 10.15 -4.31
N ILE A 443 6.19 9.20 -5.26
CA ILE A 443 7.31 9.17 -6.23
C ILE A 443 7.34 10.50 -7.00
N PHE A 444 6.19 10.90 -7.54
CA PHE A 444 6.07 12.10 -8.35
C PHE A 444 6.40 13.37 -7.56
N TYR A 445 5.87 13.48 -6.34
CA TYR A 445 6.17 14.54 -5.39
C TYR A 445 7.67 14.65 -5.11
N ALA A 446 8.30 13.56 -4.68
CA ALA A 446 9.70 13.57 -4.28
C ALA A 446 10.63 13.90 -5.46
N SER A 447 10.29 13.46 -6.68
CA SER A 447 11.01 13.87 -7.89
C SER A 447 10.82 15.35 -8.22
N THR A 448 9.60 15.87 -8.07
CA THR A 448 9.29 17.29 -8.28
C THR A 448 10.09 18.18 -7.32
N VAL A 449 10.15 17.81 -6.03
CA VAL A 449 11.00 18.49 -5.03
C VAL A 449 12.47 18.43 -5.42
N ASN A 450 12.97 17.26 -5.85
CA ASN A 450 14.34 17.11 -6.28
C ASN A 450 14.68 18.01 -7.48
N ASN A 451 13.82 18.02 -8.50
CA ASN A 451 14.00 18.84 -9.69
C ASN A 451 13.98 20.34 -9.35
N PHE A 452 13.07 20.78 -8.47
CA PHE A 452 13.02 22.16 -7.97
C PHE A 452 14.35 22.57 -7.31
N LEU A 453 14.84 21.76 -6.38
CA LEU A 453 16.10 22.01 -5.68
C LEU A 453 17.30 22.08 -6.65
N ASN A 454 17.27 21.25 -7.71
CA ASN A 454 18.37 21.13 -8.68
C ASN A 454 18.33 22.13 -9.84
N LEU A 455 17.30 22.98 -9.96
CA LEU A 455 17.25 24.01 -11.01
C LEU A 455 18.56 24.84 -11.06
N ARG A 456 19.38 24.69 -12.11
CA ARG A 456 20.50 25.62 -12.29
C ARG A 456 19.97 27.04 -12.46
N LYS A 457 20.69 28.02 -11.88
CA LYS A 457 20.35 29.45 -11.92
C LYS A 457 20.20 29.95 -13.35
#